data_AF-A0A2V8UDM0-F1
#
_entry.id   AF-A0A2V8UDM0-F1
#
_cell.length_a   1.000
_cell.length_b   1.000
_cell.length_c   1.000
_cell.angle_alpha   90.00
_cell.angle_beta   90.00
_cell.angle_gamma   90.00
#
_symmetry.space_group_name_H-M   'P 1'
#
loop_
_entity.id
_entity.type
_entity.pdbx_description
1 polymer ?
#
loop_
_entity_poly.entity_id
_entity_poly.type
_entity_poly.pdbx_seq_one_letter_code
_entity_poly.pdbx_strand_id
1 'polypeptide(L)'
;ARGILEPLENHLRPECLGELAAASVGRSYESYWWNGHLWASPIDAVAPVSSWRPDLMARSGIALPETFEEVLELAKRGLVAVPATPVDSLMHFFMICCALGEEPFVSAGSVVSRETGVAALRKLRTLVDCCARECLDRNPIQTYREMVTGDRTLYCPFAYGYSNYSRPGFAPRVLRFGNLVTMGGARMLRSTLGGAGLAISRRCANLPLAAPYLEFVSSAIASAGCIWIAADNPGIERPGKMSGSISRRTVFLHLHSKRWTTPTCGHDMTGIFGFKMTQGRWCMNFSSRVEIARK
;
A
#
# COMPACT_ATOMS: atom_id res chain seq x y z
N ALA A 1 24.92 -4.76 2.08
CA ALA A 1 24.13 -4.20 0.96
C ALA A 1 24.86 -4.47 -0.34
N ARG A 2 24.18 -4.83 -1.45
CA ARG A 2 24.85 -5.17 -2.73
C ARG A 2 25.43 -3.95 -3.48
N GLY A 3 25.48 -2.77 -2.86
CA GLY A 3 26.07 -1.56 -3.45
C GLY A 3 25.40 -1.11 -4.75
N ILE A 4 24.06 -1.23 -4.85
CA ILE A 4 23.32 -0.94 -6.08
C ILE A 4 22.65 0.44 -6.11
N LEU A 5 22.55 1.09 -4.96
CA LEU A 5 21.93 2.40 -4.76
C LEU A 5 22.96 3.37 -4.16
N GLU A 6 22.72 4.67 -4.36
CA GLU A 6 23.43 5.74 -3.69
C GLU A 6 22.76 6.11 -2.36
N PRO A 7 23.53 6.36 -1.27
CA PRO A 7 22.99 6.93 -0.03
C PRO A 7 22.49 8.35 -0.29
N LEU A 8 21.22 8.62 0.00
CA LEU A 8 20.57 9.87 -0.38
C LEU A 8 21.06 11.07 0.43
N GLU A 9 21.52 10.86 1.67
CA GLU A 9 22.07 11.92 2.51
C GLU A 9 23.35 12.55 1.95
N ASN A 10 24.00 11.90 0.98
CA ASN A 10 25.15 12.47 0.26
C ASN A 10 24.74 13.41 -0.89
N HIS A 11 23.46 13.36 -1.30
CA HIS A 11 22.97 14.03 -2.51
C HIS A 11 21.84 15.03 -2.22
N LEU A 12 21.14 14.86 -1.10
CA LEU A 12 20.04 15.72 -0.65
C LEU A 12 20.49 16.66 0.46
N ARG A 13 19.91 17.85 0.48
CA ARG A 13 20.12 18.81 1.57
C ARG A 13 19.59 18.27 2.92
N PRO A 14 20.27 18.51 4.05
CA PRO A 14 19.81 18.10 5.38
C PRO A 14 18.39 18.59 5.70
N GLU A 15 18.02 19.78 5.24
CA GLU A 15 16.68 20.35 5.44
C GLU A 15 15.62 19.49 4.75
N CYS A 16 15.87 19.04 3.52
CA CYS A 16 14.96 18.15 2.78
C CYS A 16 14.76 16.81 3.50
N LEU A 17 15.84 16.24 4.07
CA LEU A 17 15.76 15.01 4.86
C LEU A 17 14.90 15.20 6.12
N GLY A 18 15.06 16.35 6.80
CA GLY A 18 14.24 16.71 7.96
C GLY A 18 12.77 16.91 7.61
N GLU A 19 12.49 17.59 6.50
CA GLU A 19 11.14 17.78 5.95
C GLU A 19 10.46 16.44 5.62
N LEU A 20 11.19 15.52 4.96
CA LEU A 20 10.70 14.18 4.65
C LEU A 20 10.36 13.37 5.92
N ALA A 21 11.24 13.42 6.92
CA ALA A 21 11.02 12.75 8.20
C ALA A 21 9.78 13.31 8.91
N ALA A 22 9.62 14.64 8.94
CA ALA A 22 8.49 15.31 9.58
C ALA A 22 7.15 15.07 8.86
N ALA A 23 7.17 14.93 7.53
CA ALA A 23 5.99 14.66 6.71
C ALA A 23 5.58 13.18 6.65
N SER A 24 6.34 12.29 7.30
CA SER A 24 6.12 10.85 7.21
C SER A 24 5.01 10.33 8.10
N VAL A 25 4.30 9.33 7.59
CA VAL A 25 3.27 8.61 8.32
C VAL A 25 3.91 7.46 9.09
N GLY A 26 3.67 7.41 10.40
CA GLY A 26 4.18 6.34 11.26
C GLY A 26 5.68 6.17 11.12
N ARG A 27 6.14 4.93 10.89
CA ARG A 27 7.56 4.59 10.70
C ARG A 27 7.97 4.45 9.23
N SER A 28 7.26 5.13 8.32
CA SER A 28 7.50 4.99 6.87
C SER A 28 8.91 5.44 6.49
N TYR A 29 9.35 6.61 6.98
CA TYR A 29 10.68 7.15 6.70
C TYR A 29 11.79 6.18 7.12
N GLU A 30 11.68 5.65 8.34
CA GLU A 30 12.63 4.72 8.95
C GLU A 30 12.71 3.40 8.19
N SER A 31 11.65 3.00 7.47
CA SER A 31 11.67 1.78 6.66
C SER A 31 12.64 1.84 5.48
N TYR A 32 13.06 3.04 5.07
CA TYR A 32 14.05 3.26 4.01
C TYR A 32 15.49 3.43 4.55
N TRP A 33 15.66 3.43 5.87
CA TRP A 33 16.97 3.44 6.51
C TRP A 33 17.49 2.02 6.69
N TRP A 34 18.72 1.78 6.25
CA TRP A 34 19.40 0.52 6.48
C TRP A 34 20.90 0.72 6.64
N ASN A 35 21.50 0.13 7.67
CA ASN A 35 22.93 0.27 7.97
C ASN A 35 23.41 1.75 8.06
N GLY A 36 22.59 2.63 8.64
CA GLY A 36 22.95 4.03 8.86
C GLY A 36 22.86 4.93 7.64
N HIS A 37 22.23 4.48 6.56
CA HIS A 37 22.06 5.23 5.32
C HIS A 37 20.59 5.27 4.89
N LEU A 38 20.16 6.39 4.29
CA LEU A 38 18.85 6.50 3.65
C LEU A 38 18.97 6.05 2.19
N TRP A 39 18.31 4.96 1.83
CA TRP A 39 18.49 4.36 0.50
C TRP A 39 17.45 4.81 -0.53
N ALA A 40 16.31 5.32 -0.07
CA ALA A 40 15.27 5.84 -0.94
C ALA A 40 14.45 6.92 -0.20
N SER A 41 13.94 7.89 -0.94
CA SER A 41 12.99 8.87 -0.40
C SER A 41 11.59 8.28 -0.48
N PRO A 42 10.82 8.22 0.62
CA PRO A 42 9.44 7.76 0.58
C PRO A 42 8.61 8.66 -0.34
N ILE A 43 7.89 8.06 -1.29
CA ILE A 43 7.00 8.81 -2.19
C ILE A 43 5.51 8.54 -1.95
N ASP A 44 5.17 7.41 -1.38
CA ASP A 44 3.82 7.10 -0.90
C ASP A 44 3.88 6.21 0.36
N ALA A 45 2.73 6.06 1.01
CA ALA A 45 2.54 5.13 2.11
C ALA A 45 1.23 4.40 1.88
N VAL A 46 1.22 3.09 2.04
CA VAL A 46 0.01 2.30 1.84
C VAL A 46 -0.14 1.30 2.94
N ALA A 47 -1.37 1.10 3.40
CA ALA A 47 -1.69 0.11 4.40
C ALA A 47 -3.00 -0.59 4.02
N PRO A 48 -3.16 -1.87 4.38
CA PRO A 48 -4.46 -2.51 4.33
C PRO A 48 -5.47 -1.76 5.20
N VAL A 49 -6.62 -1.42 4.61
CA VAL A 49 -7.76 -0.75 5.24
C VAL A 49 -9.04 -1.53 4.96
N SER A 50 -10.13 -1.17 5.65
CA SER A 50 -11.44 -1.70 5.31
C SER A 50 -12.06 -0.90 4.17
N SER A 51 -12.96 -1.55 3.42
CA SER A 51 -13.70 -0.91 2.34
C SER A 51 -15.07 -1.53 2.16
N TRP A 52 -16.03 -0.74 1.67
CA TRP A 52 -17.41 -1.20 1.48
C TRP A 52 -18.13 -0.53 0.33
N ARG A 53 -19.22 -1.17 -0.09
CA ARG A 53 -20.21 -0.66 -1.05
C ARG A 53 -21.33 0.07 -0.29
N PRO A 54 -21.36 1.42 -0.27
CA PRO A 54 -22.35 2.17 0.51
C PRO A 54 -23.79 1.93 0.03
N ASP A 55 -23.98 1.73 -1.27
CA ASP A 55 -25.30 1.44 -1.84
C ASP A 55 -25.81 0.05 -1.45
N LEU A 56 -24.93 -0.96 -1.38
CA LEU A 56 -25.32 -2.30 -0.92
C LEU A 56 -25.70 -2.29 0.57
N MET A 57 -24.92 -1.61 1.42
CA MET A 57 -25.23 -1.48 2.84
C MET A 57 -26.57 -0.79 3.09
N ALA A 58 -26.85 0.29 2.36
CA ALA A 58 -28.13 1.00 2.46
C ALA A 58 -29.32 0.11 2.05
N ARG A 59 -29.19 -0.65 0.95
CA ARG A 59 -30.25 -1.56 0.48
C ARG A 59 -30.48 -2.74 1.42
N SER A 60 -29.43 -3.28 2.04
CA SER A 60 -29.53 -4.45 2.90
C SER A 60 -29.86 -4.12 4.36
N GLY A 61 -29.77 -2.85 4.77
CA GLY A 61 -29.92 -2.43 6.16
C GLY A 61 -28.85 -3.00 7.10
N ILE A 62 -27.66 -3.35 6.55
CA ILE A 62 -26.56 -3.94 7.31
C ILE A 62 -25.63 -2.81 7.77
N ALA A 63 -25.33 -2.75 9.07
CA ALA A 63 -24.35 -1.82 9.62
C ALA A 63 -22.91 -2.23 9.27
N LEU A 64 -21.99 -1.26 9.33
CA LEU A 64 -20.56 -1.54 9.20
C LEU A 64 -20.11 -2.46 10.35
N PRO A 65 -19.35 -3.53 10.09
CA PRO A 65 -18.84 -4.38 11.16
C PRO A 65 -17.75 -3.64 11.94
N GLU A 66 -17.77 -3.76 13.26
CA GLU A 66 -16.80 -3.18 14.20
C GLU A 66 -15.85 -4.23 14.78
N THR A 67 -16.25 -5.50 14.73
CA THR A 67 -15.49 -6.64 15.29
C THR A 67 -15.13 -7.67 14.23
N PHE A 68 -14.03 -8.40 14.45
CA PHE A 68 -13.65 -9.51 13.57
C PHE A 68 -14.71 -10.61 13.53
N GLU A 69 -15.41 -10.84 14.64
CA GLU A 69 -16.51 -11.78 14.73
C GLU A 69 -17.68 -11.37 13.82
N GLU A 70 -18.06 -10.09 13.78
CA GLU A 70 -19.07 -9.57 12.84
C GLU A 70 -18.62 -9.71 11.38
N VAL A 71 -17.33 -9.51 11.08
CA VAL A 71 -16.78 -9.77 9.74
C VAL A 71 -16.98 -11.24 9.36
N LEU A 72 -16.74 -12.18 10.27
CA LEU A 72 -16.97 -13.60 10.02
C LEU A 72 -18.45 -13.91 9.77
N GLU A 73 -19.38 -13.29 10.51
CA GLU A 73 -20.82 -13.46 10.27
C GLU A 73 -21.24 -12.93 8.89
N LEU A 74 -20.68 -11.81 8.44
CA LEU A 74 -20.90 -11.32 7.07
C LEU A 74 -20.25 -12.24 6.03
N ALA A 75 -19.07 -12.79 6.32
CA ALA A 75 -18.36 -13.69 5.41
C ALA A 75 -19.15 -14.99 5.20
N LYS A 76 -19.69 -15.60 6.27
CA LYS A 76 -20.55 -16.80 6.18
C LYS A 76 -21.79 -16.59 5.30
N ARG A 77 -22.26 -15.35 5.16
CA ARG A 77 -23.37 -14.95 4.29
C ARG A 77 -22.95 -14.69 2.84
N GLY A 78 -21.65 -14.85 2.51
CA GLY A 78 -21.10 -14.58 1.19
C GLY A 78 -20.96 -13.10 0.85
N LEU A 79 -21.01 -12.21 1.86
CA LEU A 79 -21.05 -10.76 1.67
C LEU A 79 -19.67 -10.08 1.79
N VAL A 80 -18.64 -10.87 2.10
CA VAL A 80 -17.26 -10.41 2.29
C VAL A 80 -16.36 -10.92 1.17
N ALA A 81 -15.47 -10.06 0.69
CA ALA A 81 -14.32 -10.48 -0.10
C ALA A 81 -13.03 -10.06 0.61
N VAL A 82 -12.03 -10.93 0.60
CA VAL A 82 -10.71 -10.67 1.14
C VAL A 82 -9.70 -11.00 0.03
N PRO A 83 -8.71 -10.15 -0.28
CA PRO A 83 -7.59 -10.57 -1.10
C PRO A 83 -6.73 -11.55 -0.31
N ALA A 84 -6.43 -12.72 -0.89
CA ALA A 84 -5.71 -13.78 -0.19
C ALA A 84 -4.62 -14.41 -1.08
N THR A 85 -3.98 -13.59 -1.94
CA THR A 85 -2.74 -14.01 -2.59
C THR A 85 -1.66 -14.28 -1.55
N PRO A 86 -0.58 -15.04 -1.86
CA PRO A 86 0.45 -15.36 -0.87
C PRO A 86 1.05 -14.16 -0.16
N VAL A 87 1.20 -13.01 -0.84
CA VAL A 87 1.72 -11.77 -0.24
C VAL A 87 0.68 -11.14 0.68
N ASP A 88 -0.57 -11.05 0.24
CA ASP A 88 -1.67 -10.49 1.06
C ASP A 88 -1.90 -11.33 2.33
N SER A 89 -1.93 -12.66 2.19
CA SER A 89 -2.06 -13.58 3.33
C SER A 89 -0.92 -13.43 4.33
N LEU A 90 0.32 -13.20 3.87
CA LEU A 90 1.45 -12.94 4.77
C LEU A 90 1.27 -11.63 5.54
N MET A 91 0.80 -10.56 4.89
CA MET A 91 0.53 -9.28 5.56
C MET A 91 -0.62 -9.40 6.57
N HIS A 92 -1.69 -10.12 6.21
CA HIS A 92 -2.80 -10.40 7.13
C HIS A 92 -2.35 -11.24 8.32
N PHE A 93 -1.46 -12.21 8.11
CA PHE A 93 -0.87 -13.01 9.17
C PHE A 93 -0.10 -12.14 10.18
N PHE A 94 0.79 -11.25 9.73
CA PHE A 94 1.51 -10.33 10.61
C PHE A 94 0.57 -9.43 11.43
N MET A 95 -0.46 -8.88 10.78
CA MET A 95 -1.48 -8.08 11.45
C MET A 95 -2.20 -8.87 12.55
N ILE A 96 -2.57 -10.13 12.29
CA ILE A 96 -3.24 -10.98 13.27
C ILE A 96 -2.29 -11.36 14.41
N CYS A 97 -1.02 -11.65 14.14
CA CYS A 97 -0.01 -11.88 15.19
C CYS A 97 0.11 -10.67 16.13
N CYS A 98 0.24 -9.46 15.57
CA CYS A 98 0.29 -8.22 16.35
C CYS A 98 -0.92 -8.04 17.26
N ALA A 99 -2.10 -8.45 16.79
CA ALA A 99 -3.33 -8.35 17.55
C ALA A 99 -3.53 -9.50 18.56
N LEU A 100 -2.84 -10.63 18.38
CA LEU A 100 -2.67 -11.66 19.40
C LEU A 100 -1.59 -11.32 20.45
N GLY A 101 -0.93 -10.16 20.31
CA GLY A 101 0.00 -9.64 21.30
C GLY A 101 1.48 -9.93 21.02
N GLU A 102 1.81 -10.49 19.87
CA GLU A 102 3.20 -10.79 19.51
C GLU A 102 3.58 -10.11 18.19
N GLU A 103 4.55 -9.20 18.26
CA GLU A 103 5.07 -8.50 17.10
C GLU A 103 6.05 -9.39 16.32
N PRO A 104 5.89 -9.53 14.99
CA PRO A 104 6.78 -10.38 14.19
C PRO A 104 8.25 -9.92 14.21
N PHE A 105 9.17 -10.88 14.13
CA PHE A 105 10.62 -10.68 13.98
C PHE A 105 11.32 -9.96 15.15
N VAL A 106 10.71 -9.91 16.34
CA VAL A 106 11.36 -9.39 17.55
C VAL A 106 12.53 -10.27 17.99
N SER A 107 12.41 -11.59 17.81
CA SER A 107 13.48 -12.55 18.13
C SER A 107 14.20 -13.01 16.86
N ALA A 108 15.53 -13.10 16.94
CA ALA A 108 16.34 -13.59 15.84
C ALA A 108 15.99 -15.06 15.51
N GLY A 109 15.76 -15.35 14.23
CA GLY A 109 15.51 -16.71 13.74
C GLY A 109 14.07 -17.21 13.86
N SER A 110 13.14 -16.41 14.38
CA SER A 110 11.71 -16.74 14.38
C SER A 110 10.87 -15.56 13.90
N VAL A 111 9.71 -15.87 13.31
CA VAL A 111 8.72 -14.85 12.98
C VAL A 111 7.93 -14.50 14.24
N VAL A 112 7.34 -15.51 14.87
CA VAL A 112 6.62 -15.47 16.16
C VAL A 112 6.72 -16.85 16.80
N SER A 113 6.28 -17.00 18.05
CA SER A 113 6.08 -18.29 18.72
C SER A 113 5.17 -19.21 17.90
N ARG A 114 5.34 -20.53 18.10
CA ARG A 114 4.52 -21.54 17.42
C ARG A 114 3.06 -21.40 17.79
N GLU A 115 2.79 -21.09 19.04
CA GLU A 115 1.46 -20.92 19.63
C GLU A 115 0.72 -19.77 18.95
N THR A 116 1.33 -18.58 18.90
CA THR A 116 0.76 -17.42 18.20
C THR A 116 0.62 -17.68 16.70
N GLY A 117 1.64 -18.27 16.06
CA GLY A 117 1.62 -18.55 14.63
C GLY A 117 0.46 -19.47 14.25
N VAL A 118 0.25 -20.56 15.00
CA VAL A 118 -0.89 -21.47 14.79
C VAL A 118 -2.22 -20.77 15.04
N ALA A 119 -2.33 -19.96 16.09
CA ALA A 119 -3.56 -19.23 16.39
C ALA A 119 -3.91 -18.21 15.28
N ALA A 120 -2.92 -17.47 14.78
CA ALA A 120 -3.09 -16.51 13.71
C ALA A 120 -3.49 -17.17 12.39
N LEU A 121 -2.82 -18.26 12.01
CA LEU A 121 -3.16 -19.04 10.81
C LEU A 121 -4.57 -19.63 10.89
N ARG A 122 -5.00 -20.12 12.06
CA ARG A 122 -6.37 -20.61 12.26
C ARG A 122 -7.40 -19.50 12.03
N LYS A 123 -7.19 -18.31 12.60
CA LYS A 123 -8.10 -17.16 12.39
C LYS A 123 -8.16 -16.72 10.94
N LEU A 124 -7.01 -16.59 10.27
CA LEU A 124 -6.95 -16.25 8.85
C LEU A 124 -7.65 -17.29 7.98
N ARG A 125 -7.39 -18.58 8.25
CA ARG A 125 -8.06 -19.69 7.56
C ARG A 125 -9.56 -19.63 7.74
N THR A 126 -10.07 -19.40 8.95
CA THR A 126 -11.52 -19.30 9.19
C THR A 126 -12.17 -18.21 8.33
N LEU A 127 -11.54 -17.04 8.20
CA LEU A 127 -12.04 -15.98 7.33
C LEU A 127 -12.01 -16.38 5.85
N VAL A 128 -10.90 -16.94 5.38
CA VAL A 128 -10.71 -17.35 3.99
C VAL A 128 -11.67 -18.48 3.61
N ASP A 129 -11.88 -19.47 4.48
CA ASP A 129 -12.80 -20.60 4.28
C ASP A 129 -14.27 -20.13 4.20
N CYS A 130 -14.60 -18.97 4.77
CA CYS A 130 -15.93 -18.35 4.63
C CYS A 130 -16.07 -17.51 3.34
N CYS A 131 -14.98 -17.17 2.66
CA CYS A 131 -14.99 -16.36 1.46
C CYS A 131 -15.09 -17.21 0.19
N ALA A 132 -15.46 -16.58 -0.93
CA ALA A 132 -15.45 -17.24 -2.23
C ALA A 132 -14.02 -17.69 -2.60
N ARG A 133 -13.86 -18.90 -3.14
CA ARG A 133 -12.55 -19.55 -3.37
C ARG A 133 -11.60 -18.72 -4.22
N GLU A 134 -12.13 -17.89 -5.11
CA GLU A 134 -11.36 -16.99 -5.98
C GLU A 134 -10.58 -15.93 -5.19
N CYS A 135 -10.85 -15.73 -3.90
CA CYS A 135 -10.08 -14.84 -3.04
C CYS A 135 -8.57 -15.15 -3.05
N LEU A 136 -8.21 -16.43 -3.17
CA LEU A 136 -6.82 -16.90 -3.19
C LEU A 136 -6.04 -16.42 -4.43
N ASP A 137 -6.76 -16.07 -5.49
CA ASP A 137 -6.18 -15.64 -6.78
C ASP A 137 -6.33 -14.13 -7.02
N ARG A 138 -6.98 -13.41 -6.10
CA ARG A 138 -7.28 -11.98 -6.24
C ARG A 138 -6.40 -11.14 -5.33
N ASN A 139 -5.64 -10.25 -5.94
CA ASN A 139 -5.02 -9.12 -5.24
C ASN A 139 -6.08 -8.04 -4.93
N PRO A 140 -5.74 -7.00 -4.15
CA PRO A 140 -6.66 -5.91 -3.81
C PRO A 140 -7.37 -5.25 -5.01
N ILE A 141 -6.65 -5.03 -6.12
CA ILE A 141 -7.23 -4.41 -7.34
C ILE A 141 -8.30 -5.32 -7.94
N GLN A 142 -8.04 -6.62 -8.04
CA GLN A 142 -8.99 -7.60 -8.57
C GLN A 142 -10.20 -7.77 -7.64
N THR A 143 -9.98 -7.75 -6.32
CA THR A 143 -11.05 -7.76 -5.32
C THR A 143 -11.93 -6.52 -5.45
N TYR A 144 -11.36 -5.32 -5.53
CA TYR A 144 -12.14 -4.09 -5.70
C TYR A 144 -12.86 -4.03 -7.04
N ARG A 145 -12.25 -4.54 -8.11
CA ARG A 145 -12.92 -4.66 -9.41
C ARG A 145 -14.20 -5.50 -9.28
N GLU A 146 -14.11 -6.67 -8.64
CA GLU A 146 -15.30 -7.50 -8.41
C GLU A 146 -16.36 -6.77 -7.57
N MET A 147 -15.93 -6.12 -6.47
CA MET A 147 -16.83 -5.37 -5.60
C MET A 147 -17.54 -4.21 -6.30
N VAL A 148 -16.94 -3.55 -7.31
CA VAL A 148 -17.57 -2.41 -8.01
C VAL A 148 -18.33 -2.79 -9.27
N THR A 149 -18.15 -4.01 -9.78
CA THR A 149 -18.89 -4.51 -10.95
C THR A 149 -20.03 -5.46 -10.58
N GLY A 150 -19.95 -6.13 -9.43
CA GLY A 150 -20.99 -7.03 -8.92
C GLY A 150 -21.75 -6.44 -7.75
N ASP A 151 -22.81 -7.13 -7.32
CA ASP A 151 -23.65 -6.75 -6.18
C ASP A 151 -23.66 -7.81 -5.06
N ARG A 152 -22.77 -8.82 -5.15
CA ARG A 152 -22.64 -9.91 -4.16
C ARG A 152 -21.91 -9.46 -2.90
N THR A 153 -20.76 -8.82 -3.07
CA THR A 153 -19.86 -8.46 -1.98
C THR A 153 -20.08 -7.02 -1.57
N LEU A 154 -20.38 -6.80 -0.28
CA LEU A 154 -20.59 -5.47 0.28
C LEU A 154 -19.41 -4.96 1.10
N TYR A 155 -18.56 -5.86 1.63
CA TYR A 155 -17.47 -5.48 2.54
C TYR A 155 -16.17 -6.20 2.17
N CYS A 156 -15.05 -5.49 2.34
CA CYS A 156 -13.71 -6.06 2.30
C CYS A 156 -12.95 -5.59 3.54
N PRO A 157 -12.56 -6.50 4.45
CA PRO A 157 -12.03 -6.13 5.77
C PRO A 157 -10.63 -5.55 5.70
N PHE A 158 -9.77 -6.12 4.84
CA PHE A 158 -8.36 -5.79 4.76
C PHE A 158 -7.91 -5.86 3.31
N ALA A 159 -7.59 -4.71 2.72
CA ALA A 159 -6.98 -4.62 1.40
C ALA A 159 -6.24 -3.29 1.27
N TYR A 160 -5.12 -3.26 0.54
CA TYR A 160 -4.44 -1.99 0.26
C TYR A 160 -5.41 -1.00 -0.38
N GLY A 161 -5.49 0.20 0.21
CA GLY A 161 -6.42 1.23 -0.24
C GLY A 161 -6.08 1.75 -1.64
N TYR A 162 -7.12 2.03 -2.42
CA TYR A 162 -7.00 2.69 -3.72
C TYR A 162 -8.05 3.80 -3.82
N SER A 163 -7.65 5.05 -3.57
CA SER A 163 -8.52 6.22 -3.60
C SER A 163 -9.28 6.40 -4.92
N ASN A 164 -8.77 5.88 -6.04
CA ASN A 164 -9.48 5.91 -7.31
C ASN A 164 -10.89 5.31 -7.21
N TYR A 165 -11.07 4.22 -6.44
CA TYR A 165 -12.38 3.58 -6.28
C TYR A 165 -13.36 4.38 -5.40
N SER A 166 -12.92 5.42 -4.70
CA SER A 166 -13.81 6.32 -3.94
C SER A 166 -14.48 7.38 -4.81
N ARG A 167 -13.98 7.56 -6.05
CA ARG A 167 -14.30 8.70 -6.92
C ARG A 167 -15.39 8.37 -7.91
N PRO A 168 -16.46 9.20 -7.97
CA PRO A 168 -17.45 9.08 -9.03
C PRO A 168 -16.81 9.11 -10.41
N GLY A 169 -17.21 8.19 -11.29
CA GLY A 169 -16.75 8.11 -12.67
C GLY A 169 -15.49 7.28 -12.92
N PHE A 170 -14.75 6.84 -11.90
CA PHE A 170 -13.61 5.93 -12.09
C PHE A 170 -14.06 4.48 -12.37
N ALA A 171 -15.09 4.02 -11.65
CA ALA A 171 -15.68 2.69 -11.78
C ALA A 171 -17.22 2.80 -11.76
N PRO A 172 -17.97 1.73 -12.17
CA PRO A 172 -19.43 1.75 -12.21
C PRO A 172 -20.11 2.03 -10.86
N ARG A 173 -19.41 1.71 -9.77
CA ARG A 173 -19.83 1.91 -8.38
C ARG A 173 -18.65 2.41 -7.57
N VAL A 174 -18.93 3.22 -6.55
CA VAL A 174 -17.91 3.76 -5.64
C VAL A 174 -17.76 2.87 -4.42
N LEU A 175 -16.53 2.80 -3.90
CA LEU A 175 -16.24 2.27 -2.59
C LEU A 175 -16.11 3.40 -1.57
N ARG A 176 -16.31 3.07 -0.31
CA ARG A 176 -15.88 3.88 0.83
C ARG A 176 -14.83 3.09 1.60
N PHE A 177 -13.93 3.81 2.26
CA PHE A 177 -12.81 3.24 2.99
C PHE A 177 -12.86 3.70 4.44
N GLY A 178 -12.35 2.88 5.35
CA GLY A 178 -12.41 3.16 6.76
C GLY A 178 -11.39 2.39 7.57
N ASN A 179 -11.54 2.51 8.88
CA ASN A 179 -10.68 1.85 9.85
C ASN A 179 -10.87 0.35 9.84
N LEU A 180 -9.87 -0.37 10.35
CA LEU A 180 -9.96 -1.81 10.55
C LEU A 180 -10.87 -2.13 11.74
N VAL A 181 -11.40 -3.35 11.76
CA VAL A 181 -12.17 -3.85 12.88
C VAL A 181 -11.29 -4.14 14.09
N THR A 182 -11.91 -4.27 15.25
CA THR A 182 -11.27 -4.77 16.47
C THR A 182 -11.20 -6.29 16.47
N MET A 183 -10.21 -6.85 17.17
CA MET A 183 -10.12 -8.29 17.42
C MET A 183 -9.83 -8.54 18.90
N GLY A 184 -10.53 -9.51 19.51
CA GLY A 184 -10.37 -9.83 20.93
C GLY A 184 -10.90 -8.75 21.88
N GLY A 185 -11.89 -7.96 21.44
CA GLY A 185 -12.69 -7.06 22.28
C GLY A 185 -12.01 -5.78 22.79
N ALA A 186 -10.74 -5.51 22.44
CA ALA A 186 -10.03 -4.37 23.03
C ALA A 186 -9.16 -3.54 22.07
N ARG A 187 -8.66 -4.11 20.97
CA ARG A 187 -7.71 -3.40 20.09
C ARG A 187 -8.12 -3.48 18.63
N MET A 188 -8.10 -2.32 17.99
CA MET A 188 -8.20 -2.21 16.53
C MET A 188 -7.02 -2.96 15.89
N LEU A 189 -7.30 -3.71 14.83
CA LEU A 189 -6.25 -4.35 14.05
C LEU A 189 -5.27 -3.28 13.52
N ARG A 190 -3.99 -3.63 13.52
CA ARG A 190 -2.91 -2.78 13.01
C ARG A 190 -2.28 -3.48 11.82
N SER A 191 -2.53 -2.95 10.63
CA SER A 191 -1.99 -3.51 9.39
C SER A 191 -0.55 -3.06 9.14
N THR A 192 0.07 -3.68 8.15
CA THR A 192 1.43 -3.36 7.73
C THR A 192 1.45 -2.05 6.95
N LEU A 193 2.38 -1.17 7.32
CA LEU A 193 2.70 0.02 6.55
C LEU A 193 3.71 -0.37 5.46
N GLY A 194 3.35 -0.12 4.21
CA GLY A 194 4.22 -0.23 3.05
C GLY A 194 4.27 1.08 2.29
N GLY A 195 4.85 1.02 1.09
CA GLY A 195 4.97 2.17 0.19
C GLY A 195 6.03 1.93 -0.86
N ALA A 196 6.20 2.92 -1.72
CA ALA A 196 7.25 3.02 -2.70
C ALA A 196 8.24 4.12 -2.31
N GLY A 197 9.51 3.85 -2.62
CA GLY A 197 10.59 4.81 -2.46
C GLY A 197 11.22 5.15 -3.80
N LEU A 198 11.65 6.40 -3.96
CA LEU A 198 12.45 6.86 -5.08
C LEU A 198 13.93 6.84 -4.68
N ALA A 199 14.75 6.14 -5.46
CA ALA A 199 16.18 5.96 -5.18
C ALA A 199 17.03 6.28 -6.42
N ILE A 200 18.30 6.61 -6.18
CA ILE A 200 19.29 6.78 -7.26
C ILE A 200 20.12 5.51 -7.36
N SER A 201 20.18 4.91 -8.55
CA SER A 201 21.08 3.79 -8.80
C SER A 201 22.53 4.25 -8.76
N ARG A 202 23.43 3.43 -8.19
CA ARG A 202 24.89 3.63 -8.24
C ARG A 202 25.45 3.68 -9.67
N ARG A 203 24.69 3.22 -10.67
CA ARG A 203 25.05 3.29 -12.10
C ARG A 203 24.46 4.51 -12.82
N CYS A 204 23.87 5.47 -12.09
CA CYS A 204 23.30 6.66 -12.70
C CYS A 204 24.38 7.45 -13.45
N ALA A 205 24.24 7.56 -14.77
CA ALA A 205 25.20 8.27 -15.62
C ALA A 205 25.13 9.79 -15.48
N ASN A 206 24.01 10.33 -14.97
CA ASN A 206 23.79 11.76 -14.84
C ASN A 206 23.29 12.11 -13.42
N LEU A 207 24.17 11.87 -12.44
CA LEU A 207 23.93 12.22 -11.05
C LEU A 207 23.62 13.72 -10.84
N PRO A 208 24.29 14.68 -11.54
CA PRO A 208 23.98 16.11 -11.41
C PRO A 208 22.53 16.48 -11.77
N LEU A 209 21.83 15.66 -12.56
CA LEU A 209 20.41 15.86 -12.86
C LEU A 209 19.49 15.01 -11.96
N ALA A 210 19.89 13.77 -11.67
CA ALA A 210 19.08 12.85 -10.89
C ALA A 210 18.87 13.30 -9.44
N ALA A 211 19.92 13.84 -8.79
CA ALA A 211 19.82 14.31 -7.41
C ALA A 211 18.88 15.52 -7.26
N PRO A 212 18.99 16.60 -8.05
CA PRO A 212 18.02 17.70 -7.99
C PRO A 212 16.59 17.27 -8.33
N TYR A 213 16.41 16.32 -9.25
CA TYR A 213 15.07 15.80 -9.56
C TYR A 213 14.47 15.02 -8.37
N LEU A 214 15.27 14.17 -7.73
CA LEU A 214 14.83 13.45 -6.54
C LEU A 214 14.46 14.43 -5.44
N GLU A 215 15.30 15.44 -5.19
CA GLU A 215 15.02 16.47 -4.19
C GLU A 215 13.73 17.25 -4.51
N PHE A 216 13.53 17.63 -5.76
CA PHE A 216 12.31 18.30 -6.21
C PHE A 216 11.07 17.46 -5.89
N VAL A 217 11.09 16.16 -6.20
CA VAL A 217 9.98 15.24 -5.89
C VAL A 217 9.78 15.12 -4.38
N SER A 218 10.87 14.90 -3.64
CA SER A 218 10.86 14.75 -2.17
C SER A 218 10.29 15.98 -1.46
N SER A 219 10.76 17.18 -1.79
CA SER A 219 10.26 18.42 -1.20
C SER A 219 8.82 18.73 -1.58
N ALA A 220 8.39 18.39 -2.80
CA ALA A 220 6.99 18.53 -3.19
C ALA A 220 6.08 17.62 -2.35
N ILE A 221 6.52 16.39 -2.07
CA ILE A 221 5.79 15.42 -1.23
C ILE A 221 5.75 15.88 0.22
N ALA A 222 6.88 16.34 0.77
CA ALA A 222 6.94 16.87 2.12
C ALA A 222 6.06 18.12 2.29
N SER A 223 6.08 19.04 1.32
CA SER A 223 5.28 20.26 1.32
C SER A 223 3.77 20.00 1.19
N ALA A 224 3.38 18.91 0.52
CA ALA A 224 1.99 18.48 0.47
C ALA A 224 1.46 17.98 1.83
N GLY A 225 2.35 17.81 2.82
CA GLY A 225 2.00 17.49 4.21
C GLY A 225 1.57 16.04 4.45
N CYS A 226 1.63 15.18 3.43
CA CYS A 226 1.25 13.79 3.51
C CYS A 226 2.01 12.94 2.48
N ILE A 227 2.80 11.98 2.97
CA ILE A 227 3.06 10.74 2.23
C ILE A 227 1.73 9.96 2.26
N TRP A 228 0.92 10.15 1.22
CA TRP A 228 -0.51 9.78 1.19
C TRP A 228 -0.75 8.30 1.46
N ILE A 229 -1.62 7.99 2.44
CA ILE A 229 -2.38 6.74 2.45
C ILE A 229 -3.44 6.86 1.37
N ALA A 230 -3.42 5.95 0.38
CA ALA A 230 -4.42 5.86 -0.67
C ALA A 230 -5.79 5.38 -0.15
N ALA A 231 -6.33 6.03 0.86
CA ALA A 231 -7.69 5.89 1.33
C ALA A 231 -8.17 7.30 1.68
N ASP A 232 -8.95 7.92 0.78
CA ASP A 232 -9.65 9.17 1.11
C ASP A 232 -10.56 8.86 2.32
N ASN A 233 -10.16 9.33 3.50
CA ASN A 233 -10.90 9.16 4.73
C ASN A 233 -11.47 10.53 5.14
N PRO A 234 -12.77 10.83 4.89
CA PRO A 234 -13.37 12.11 5.27
C PRO A 234 -13.52 12.31 6.79
N GLY A 235 -13.00 11.42 7.63
CA GLY A 235 -13.20 11.41 9.09
C GLY A 235 -11.98 11.73 9.96
N ILE A 236 -10.84 12.15 9.40
CA ILE A 236 -9.69 12.62 10.20
C ILE A 236 -9.61 14.15 10.10
N GLU A 237 -10.41 14.84 10.91
CA GLU A 237 -10.04 16.20 11.31
C GLU A 237 -8.91 16.09 12.33
N ARG A 238 -7.72 16.60 11.99
CA ARG A 238 -6.77 17.05 13.01
C ARG A 238 -6.87 18.57 13.15
N PRO A 239 -6.78 19.11 14.38
CA PRO A 239 -6.84 20.55 14.60
C PRO A 239 -5.53 21.17 14.13
N GLY A 240 -5.58 21.93 13.04
CA GLY A 240 -4.40 22.60 12.49
C GLY A 240 -4.66 23.24 11.13
N LYS A 241 -5.34 24.39 11.13
CA LYS A 241 -5.46 25.37 10.04
C LYS A 241 -5.45 24.81 8.61
N MET A 242 -6.59 24.30 8.15
CA MET A 242 -6.95 24.45 6.74
C MET A 242 -7.34 25.90 6.49
N SER A 243 -6.35 26.73 6.17
CA SER A 243 -6.57 28.06 5.60
C SER A 243 -6.29 27.98 4.10
N GLY A 244 -7.31 28.21 3.30
CA GLY A 244 -7.16 28.46 1.86
C GLY A 244 -7.61 27.29 0.99
N SER A 245 -8.67 27.56 0.23
CA SER A 245 -9.15 26.78 -0.90
C SER A 245 -8.04 26.13 -1.75
N ILE A 246 -8.06 24.80 -1.90
CA ILE A 246 -7.45 24.14 -3.06
C ILE A 246 -8.50 23.26 -3.73
N SER A 247 -9.47 23.94 -4.34
CA SER A 247 -9.87 23.57 -5.70
C SER A 247 -8.71 23.97 -6.61
N ARG A 248 -8.02 22.97 -7.20
CA ARG A 248 -7.39 22.98 -8.53
C ARG A 248 -6.33 21.87 -8.62
N ARG A 249 -6.59 20.92 -9.53
CA ARG A 249 -5.62 19.99 -10.14
C ARG A 249 -4.80 19.16 -9.14
N THR A 250 -5.43 18.11 -8.63
CA THR A 250 -4.72 16.92 -8.12
C THR A 250 -3.83 16.39 -9.25
N VAL A 251 -2.53 16.68 -9.17
CA VAL A 251 -1.54 16.00 -10.01
C VAL A 251 -1.42 14.58 -9.46
N PHE A 252 -2.22 13.68 -10.00
CA PHE A 252 -1.77 12.30 -10.10
C PHE A 252 -0.51 12.34 -10.93
N LEU A 253 0.66 12.07 -10.33
CA LEU A 253 1.71 11.44 -11.10
C LEU A 253 1.34 9.96 -11.27
N HIS A 254 0.19 9.70 -11.91
CA HIS A 254 0.08 8.55 -12.77
C HIS A 254 0.98 8.91 -13.95
N LEU A 255 2.22 8.43 -13.92
CA LEU A 255 2.96 8.21 -15.16
C LEU A 255 2.19 7.13 -15.92
N HIS A 256 1.07 7.51 -16.56
CA HIS A 256 0.75 6.92 -17.83
C HIS A 256 2.02 7.07 -18.66
N SER A 257 2.47 5.99 -19.27
CA SER A 257 3.45 5.99 -20.34
C SER A 257 2.92 6.82 -21.52
N LYS A 258 2.80 8.14 -21.37
CA LYS A 258 2.80 9.05 -22.50
C LYS A 258 4.23 9.04 -23.01
N ARG A 259 4.41 8.56 -24.24
CA ARG A 259 5.65 8.70 -25.00
C ARG A 259 6.14 10.14 -24.89
N TRP A 260 7.22 10.35 -24.15
CA TRP A 260 7.98 11.58 -24.23
C TRP A 260 9.04 11.38 -25.30
N THR A 261 8.71 11.74 -26.53
CA THR A 261 9.74 11.89 -27.57
C THR A 261 10.49 13.17 -27.27
N THR A 262 11.65 13.07 -26.61
CA THR A 262 12.64 14.15 -26.62
C THR A 262 13.45 14.05 -27.91
N PRO A 263 13.73 15.17 -28.62
CA PRO A 263 14.33 15.12 -29.96
C PRO A 263 15.81 14.71 -30.01
N THR A 264 16.47 14.36 -28.90
CA THR A 264 17.94 14.32 -28.88
C THR A 264 18.62 13.06 -28.34
N CYS A 265 17.91 12.06 -27.81
CA CYS A 265 18.53 10.78 -27.45
C CYS A 265 17.52 9.63 -27.63
N GLY A 266 17.68 8.80 -28.67
CA GLY A 266 16.73 7.76 -29.07
C GLY A 266 16.70 6.51 -28.19
N HIS A 267 16.51 6.63 -26.88
CA HIS A 267 16.33 5.47 -25.98
C HIS A 267 15.13 5.68 -25.05
N ASP A 268 14.08 4.89 -25.25
CA ASP A 268 12.91 4.81 -24.38
C ASP A 268 13.24 4.00 -23.12
N MET A 269 13.12 4.60 -21.93
CA MET A 269 13.14 3.86 -20.66
C MET A 269 11.84 4.07 -19.89
N THR A 270 11.16 2.95 -19.61
CA THR A 270 10.03 2.87 -18.68
C THR A 270 10.37 1.81 -17.63
N GLY A 271 10.33 2.17 -16.35
CA GLY A 271 10.55 1.24 -15.24
C GLY A 271 9.48 1.42 -14.17
N ILE A 272 8.75 0.36 -13.86
CA ILE A 272 7.92 0.25 -12.66
C ILE A 272 8.62 -0.76 -11.75
N PHE A 273 8.92 -0.36 -10.51
CA PHE A 273 9.55 -1.21 -9.53
C PHE A 273 8.45 -1.91 -8.72
N GLY A 274 8.45 -3.25 -8.74
CA GLY A 274 7.54 -4.06 -7.96
C GLY A 274 8.24 -5.33 -7.48
N PHE A 275 7.98 -5.72 -6.23
CA PHE A 275 8.49 -6.96 -5.66
C PHE A 275 7.62 -8.13 -6.13
N LYS A 276 8.25 -9.18 -6.68
CA LYS A 276 7.57 -10.44 -7.03
C LYS A 276 8.29 -11.60 -6.36
N MET A 277 7.55 -12.42 -5.62
CA MET A 277 8.02 -13.69 -5.05
C MET A 277 7.97 -14.78 -6.14
N THR A 278 9.12 -15.41 -6.41
CA THR A 278 9.21 -16.64 -7.20
C THR A 278 10.16 -17.62 -6.50
N GLN A 279 9.61 -18.79 -6.11
CA GLN A 279 10.35 -19.98 -5.65
C GLN A 279 11.31 -19.76 -4.47
N GLY A 280 10.85 -19.14 -3.38
CA GLY A 280 11.52 -19.22 -2.09
C GLY A 280 12.92 -18.58 -2.00
N ARG A 281 13.30 -17.71 -2.95
CA ARG A 281 14.50 -16.87 -2.89
C ARG A 281 14.13 -15.41 -3.18
N TRP A 282 14.69 -14.49 -2.39
CA TRP A 282 14.64 -13.05 -2.68
C TRP A 282 15.49 -12.77 -3.93
N CYS A 283 14.83 -12.71 -5.10
CA CYS A 283 15.46 -12.31 -6.34
C CYS A 283 14.86 -10.97 -6.80
N MET A 284 15.68 -9.92 -6.90
CA MET A 284 15.37 -8.77 -7.76
C MET A 284 15.30 -9.30 -9.19
N ASN A 285 14.09 -9.40 -9.75
CA ASN A 285 13.92 -9.69 -11.17
C ASN A 285 13.77 -8.37 -11.93
N PHE A 286 14.77 -8.05 -12.74
CA PHE A 286 14.66 -7.09 -13.82
C PHE A 286 13.82 -7.73 -14.93
N SER A 287 12.55 -7.36 -15.02
CA SER A 287 11.74 -7.68 -16.20
C SER A 287 12.00 -6.62 -17.27
N SER A 288 13.14 -6.69 -17.95
CA SER A 288 13.31 -6.03 -19.25
C SER A 288 12.88 -7.02 -20.34
N ARG A 289 11.60 -7.00 -20.73
CA ARG A 289 11.23 -7.56 -22.04
C ARG A 289 11.47 -6.47 -23.07
N VAL A 290 12.62 -6.56 -23.73
CA VAL A 290 12.89 -5.84 -24.97
C VAL A 290 12.31 -6.70 -26.09
N GLU A 291 11.10 -6.38 -26.56
CA GLU A 291 10.67 -6.86 -27.86
C GLU A 291 11.31 -5.98 -28.92
N ILE A 292 12.36 -6.50 -29.55
CA ILE A 292 12.92 -5.91 -30.77
C ILE A 292 11.94 -6.23 -31.90
N ALA A 293 11.00 -5.33 -32.17
CA ALA A 293 10.33 -5.34 -33.46
C ALA A 293 11.35 -4.88 -34.52
N ARG A 294 11.99 -5.85 -35.20
CA ARG A 294 12.70 -5.55 -36.45
C ARG A 294 11.66 -5.12 -37.47
N LYS A 295 11.83 -3.90 -38.02
CA LYS A 295 11.22 -3.54 -39.30
C LYS A 295 11.90 -4.31 -40.42
#